data_AF-A0A014N9P8-F1
#
_entry.id   AF-A0A014N9P8-F1
#
_cell.length_a   1.000
_cell.length_b   1.000
_cell.length_c   1.000
_cell.angle_alpha   90.00
_cell.angle_beta   90.00
_cell.angle_gamma   90.00
#
_symmetry.space_group_name_H-M   'P 1'
#
loop_
_entity.id
_entity.type
_entity.pdbx_description
1 polymer ?
#
loop_
_entity_poly.entity_id
_entity_poly.type
_entity_poly.pdbx_seq_one_letter_code
_entity_poly.pdbx_strand_id
1 'polypeptide(L)'
;MKRILFGCLFVVLIAIGTFFWLNNRSVTVIDGHYVRGSAQVIVNRLPLLDSSKVKWWENNQKAIREKFHIPQNGQDPLLIVIYAFGEGYKEEGKEDRMCFDDMAPPRNCIDKNILMMIWRTRDGGVEYDF
;
A
#
# COMPACT_ATOMS: atom_id res chain seq x y z
N MET A 1 31.37 22.86 22.56
CA MET A 1 29.98 22.57 23.00
C MET A 1 28.92 23.25 22.12
N LYS A 2 28.88 24.60 22.01
CA LYS A 2 27.85 25.30 21.20
C LYS A 2 27.78 24.86 19.72
N ARG A 3 28.93 24.72 19.04
CA ARG A 3 28.98 24.25 17.62
C ARG A 3 28.46 22.82 17.43
N ILE A 4 28.70 21.94 18.41
CA ILE A 4 28.19 20.57 18.39
C ILE A 4 26.67 20.59 18.62
N LEU A 5 26.19 21.41 19.56
CA LEU A 5 24.75 21.63 19.78
C LEU A 5 24.03 22.15 18.53
N PHE A 6 24.59 23.14 17.83
CA PHE A 6 24.04 23.64 16.57
C PHE A 6 24.03 22.58 15.47
N GLY A 7 25.10 21.76 15.37
CA GLY A 7 25.15 20.63 14.45
C GLY A 7 24.06 19.58 14.73
N CYS A 8 23.90 19.18 15.99
CA CYS A 8 22.86 18.23 16.40
C CYS A 8 21.45 18.78 16.11
N LEU A 9 21.18 20.05 16.42
CA LEU A 9 19.89 20.68 16.13
C LEU A 9 19.58 20.65 14.63
N PHE A 10 20.56 20.95 13.79
CA PHE A 10 20.38 20.92 12.33
C PHE A 10 20.04 19.52 11.81
N VAL A 11 20.72 18.48 12.30
CA VAL A 11 20.42 17.09 11.93
C VAL A 11 19.00 16.69 12.36
N VAL A 12 18.58 17.08 13.56
CA VAL A 12 17.22 16.82 14.06
C VAL A 12 16.17 17.50 13.18
N LEU A 13 16.39 18.75 12.77
CA LEU A 13 15.48 19.47 11.88
C LEU A 13 15.37 18.81 10.50
N ILE A 14 16.48 18.34 9.93
CA ILE A 14 16.47 17.59 8.67
C ILE A 14 15.69 16.28 8.82
N ALA A 15 15.91 15.54 9.92
CA ALA A 15 15.22 14.28 10.17
C ALA A 15 13.70 14.50 10.29
N ILE A 16 13.28 15.54 11.03
CA ILE A 16 11.88 15.92 11.17
C ILE A 16 11.28 16.31 9.81
N GLY A 17 11.96 17.17 9.05
CA GLY A 17 11.49 17.60 7.72
C GLY A 17 11.35 16.42 6.75
N THR A 18 12.32 15.50 6.75
CA THR A 18 12.30 14.29 5.94
C THR A 18 11.14 13.37 6.36
N PHE A 19 10.93 13.18 7.67
CA PHE A 19 9.84 12.38 8.19
C PHE A 19 8.46 12.92 7.78
N PHE A 20 8.27 14.25 7.89
CA PHE A 20 7.03 14.89 7.42
C PHE A 20 6.86 14.74 5.92
N TRP A 21 7.90 14.95 5.13
CA TRP A 21 7.83 14.79 3.67
C TRP A 21 7.48 13.35 3.28
N LEU A 22 8.08 12.34 3.92
CA LEU A 22 7.82 10.93 3.63
C LEU A 22 6.38 10.50 3.94
N ASN A 23 5.73 11.09 4.94
CA ASN A 23 4.34 10.79 5.27
C ASN A 23 3.30 11.57 4.43
N ASN A 24 3.69 12.68 3.81
CA ASN A 24 2.76 13.55 3.05
C ASN A 24 2.97 13.51 1.52
N ARG A 25 4.02 12.86 1.04
CA ARG A 25 4.26 12.66 -0.40
C ARG A 25 3.10 11.88 -1.04
N SER A 26 2.79 12.22 -2.29
CA SER A 26 1.71 11.57 -3.03
C SER A 26 1.98 10.06 -3.23
N VAL A 27 0.89 9.30 -3.11
CA VAL A 27 0.82 7.89 -3.46
C VAL A 27 0.20 7.77 -4.84
N THR A 28 0.82 6.96 -5.69
CA THR A 28 0.31 6.62 -7.01
C THR A 28 -0.25 5.21 -6.95
N VAL A 29 -1.54 5.07 -7.28
CA VAL A 29 -2.18 3.77 -7.45
C VAL A 29 -1.96 3.32 -8.89
N ILE A 30 -1.19 2.24 -9.02
CA ILE A 30 -0.67 1.74 -10.28
C ILE A 30 -1.69 0.80 -10.91
N ASP A 31 -2.14 -0.18 -10.14
CA ASP A 31 -3.09 -1.19 -10.61
C ASP A 31 -3.94 -1.75 -9.47
N GLY A 32 -4.97 -2.53 -9.81
CA GLY A 32 -5.86 -3.17 -8.88
C GLY A 32 -6.51 -4.41 -9.48
N HIS A 33 -6.47 -5.51 -8.73
CA HIS A 33 -7.03 -6.79 -9.12
C HIS A 33 -8.09 -7.22 -8.12
N TYR A 34 -9.16 -7.85 -8.60
CA TYR A 34 -10.19 -8.46 -7.75
C TYR A 34 -10.42 -9.90 -8.19
N VAL A 35 -9.87 -10.84 -7.41
CA VAL A 35 -9.87 -12.26 -7.74
C VAL A 35 -10.24 -13.07 -6.50
N ARG A 36 -11.14 -14.05 -6.68
CA ARG A 36 -11.56 -15.03 -5.66
C ARG A 36 -12.02 -14.40 -4.33
N GLY A 37 -12.71 -13.26 -4.38
CA GLY A 37 -13.26 -12.60 -3.18
C GLY A 37 -12.24 -11.79 -2.37
N SER A 38 -11.03 -11.61 -2.89
CA SER A 38 -9.99 -10.75 -2.34
C SER A 38 -9.62 -9.67 -3.36
N ALA A 39 -9.22 -8.49 -2.89
CA ALA A 39 -8.70 -7.44 -3.76
C ALA A 39 -7.22 -7.19 -3.48
N GLN A 40 -6.46 -6.93 -4.53
CA GLN A 40 -5.07 -6.53 -4.49
C GLN A 40 -4.96 -5.12 -5.07
N VAL A 41 -4.40 -4.19 -4.31
CA VAL A 41 -4.16 -2.81 -4.76
C VAL A 41 -2.67 -2.58 -4.83
N ILE A 42 -2.17 -2.16 -5.98
CA ILE A 42 -0.73 -1.98 -6.20
C ILE A 42 -0.43 -0.48 -6.20
N VAL A 43 0.46 -0.08 -5.31
CA VAL A 43 0.87 1.32 -5.16
C VAL A 43 2.38 1.45 -5.24
N ASN A 44 2.85 2.64 -5.60
CA ASN A 44 4.29 2.90 -5.60
C ASN A 44 4.90 2.98 -4.19
N ARG A 45 4.09 3.27 -3.16
CA ARG A 45 4.45 3.41 -1.74
C ARG A 45 3.21 3.71 -0.90
N LEU A 46 3.33 3.65 0.42
CA LEU A 46 2.42 4.27 1.38
C LEU A 46 3.20 5.21 2.33
N PRO A 47 2.50 6.08 3.09
CA PRO A 47 3.10 6.79 4.23
C PRO A 47 3.79 5.83 5.21
N LEU A 48 4.71 6.36 6.02
CA LEU A 48 5.48 5.56 6.97
C LEU A 48 4.63 5.14 8.18
N LEU A 49 3.88 6.08 8.74
CA LEU A 49 3.06 5.83 9.92
C LEU A 49 1.80 5.07 9.54
N ASP A 50 1.48 4.03 10.31
CA ASP A 50 0.28 3.21 10.13
C ASP A 50 -1.01 4.04 10.14
N SER A 51 -1.10 5.02 11.05
CA SER A 51 -2.23 5.98 11.06
C SER A 51 -2.33 6.79 9.77
N SER A 52 -1.21 7.11 9.13
CA SER A 52 -1.17 7.82 7.85
C SER A 52 -1.51 6.89 6.68
N LYS A 53 -1.14 5.60 6.74
CA LYS A 53 -1.56 4.57 5.76
C LYS A 53 -3.08 4.38 5.80
N VAL A 54 -3.67 4.26 6.99
CA VAL A 54 -5.12 4.16 7.19
C VAL A 54 -5.83 5.39 6.65
N LYS A 55 -5.39 6.59 7.06
CA LYS A 55 -5.97 7.84 6.56
C LYS A 55 -5.89 7.97 5.03
N TRP A 56 -4.78 7.54 4.44
CA TRP A 56 -4.65 7.50 2.99
C TRP A 56 -5.70 6.57 2.38
N TRP A 57 -5.87 5.34 2.89
CA TRP A 57 -6.85 4.40 2.38
C TRP A 57 -8.28 4.93 2.53
N GLU A 58 -8.65 5.45 3.70
CA GLU A 58 -9.97 6.02 3.95
C GLU A 58 -10.34 7.12 2.94
N ASN A 59 -9.38 7.99 2.61
CA ASN A 59 -9.58 9.08 1.66
C ASN A 59 -9.65 8.64 0.19
N ASN A 60 -9.04 7.50 -0.17
CA ASN A 60 -8.86 7.09 -1.57
C ASN A 60 -9.66 5.84 -1.95
N GLN A 61 -10.12 5.04 -0.99
CA GLN A 61 -10.71 3.73 -1.25
C GLN A 61 -11.89 3.77 -2.21
N LYS A 62 -12.73 4.81 -2.15
CA LYS A 62 -13.88 4.95 -3.05
C LYS A 62 -13.42 5.05 -4.51
N ALA A 63 -12.51 5.97 -4.81
CA ALA A 63 -11.99 6.17 -6.15
C ALA A 63 -11.21 4.96 -6.67
N ILE A 64 -10.45 4.29 -5.80
CA ILE A 64 -9.72 3.06 -6.15
C ILE A 64 -10.69 1.95 -6.53
N ARG A 65 -11.72 1.73 -5.70
CA ARG A 65 -12.70 0.68 -5.94
C ARG A 65 -13.51 0.92 -7.20
N GLU A 66 -13.91 2.16 -7.45
CA GLU A 66 -14.57 2.56 -8.70
C GLU A 66 -13.67 2.31 -9.91
N LYS A 67 -12.39 2.71 -9.85
CA LYS A 67 -11.45 2.56 -10.96
C LYS A 67 -11.17 1.10 -11.33
N PHE A 68 -11.04 0.22 -10.34
CA PHE A 68 -10.66 -1.18 -10.54
C PHE A 68 -11.85 -2.15 -10.37
N HIS A 69 -13.07 -1.63 -10.37
CA HIS A 69 -14.30 -2.43 -10.25
C HIS A 69 -14.31 -3.37 -9.04
N ILE A 70 -13.69 -2.95 -7.92
CA ILE A 70 -13.69 -3.71 -6.67
C ILE A 70 -15.06 -3.53 -6.03
N PRO A 71 -15.82 -4.61 -5.78
CA PRO A 71 -17.20 -4.51 -5.31
C PRO A 71 -17.32 -3.86 -3.92
N GLN A 72 -18.51 -3.33 -3.67
CA GLN A 72 -18.95 -2.73 -2.41
C GLN A 72 -20.38 -3.18 -2.09
N ASN A 73 -20.86 -2.93 -0.86
CA ASN A 73 -22.27 -3.08 -0.48
C ASN A 73 -22.78 -4.52 -0.55
N GLY A 74 -22.25 -5.39 0.31
CA GLY A 74 -22.70 -6.79 0.44
C GLY A 74 -21.90 -7.80 -0.38
N GLN A 75 -21.04 -7.31 -1.29
CA GLN A 75 -20.02 -8.11 -1.98
C GLN A 75 -18.59 -7.62 -1.70
N ASP A 76 -18.42 -6.83 -0.64
CA ASP A 76 -17.10 -6.33 -0.24
C ASP A 76 -16.09 -7.48 -0.06
N PRO A 77 -14.85 -7.33 -0.58
CA PRO A 77 -13.81 -8.30 -0.35
C PRO A 77 -13.62 -8.57 1.14
N LEU A 78 -13.40 -9.84 1.50
CA LEU A 78 -13.05 -10.19 2.89
C LEU A 78 -11.70 -9.58 3.27
N LEU A 79 -10.80 -9.50 2.28
CA LEU A 79 -9.44 -9.01 2.41
C LEU A 79 -9.11 -8.10 1.23
N ILE A 80 -8.55 -6.94 1.54
CA ILE A 80 -7.88 -6.07 0.59
C ILE A 80 -6.41 -6.00 0.99
N VAL A 81 -5.51 -6.37 0.10
CA VAL A 81 -4.06 -6.31 0.32
C VAL A 81 -3.48 -5.19 -0.52
N ILE A 82 -2.71 -4.30 0.12
CA ILE A 82 -2.00 -3.24 -0.58
C ILE A 82 -0.53 -3.63 -0.72
N TYR A 83 -0.08 -3.78 -1.97
CA TYR A 83 1.29 -4.17 -2.30
C TYR A 83 2.12 -2.98 -2.76
N ALA A 84 3.41 -2.98 -2.44
CA ALA A 84 4.39 -2.13 -3.09
C ALA A 84 4.70 -2.67 -4.49
N PHE A 85 4.69 -1.80 -5.49
CA PHE A 85 5.06 -2.18 -6.85
C PHE A 85 6.54 -2.53 -7.01
N GLY A 86 7.41 -1.94 -6.18
CA GLY A 86 8.84 -2.20 -6.20
C GLY A 86 9.46 -1.91 -7.57
N GLU A 87 10.06 -2.94 -8.17
CA GLU A 87 10.73 -2.88 -9.48
C GLU A 87 9.78 -3.17 -10.66
N GLY A 88 8.48 -3.31 -10.38
CA GLY A 88 7.44 -3.55 -11.37
C GLY A 88 7.16 -5.04 -11.63
N TYR A 89 6.36 -5.32 -12.66
CA TYR A 89 5.98 -6.69 -12.99
C TYR A 89 7.19 -7.52 -13.44
N LYS A 90 7.29 -8.73 -12.92
CA LYS A 90 8.35 -9.71 -13.14
C LYS A 90 7.74 -11.05 -13.55
N GLU A 91 8.60 -11.93 -14.04
CA GLU A 91 8.23 -13.32 -14.26
C GLU A 91 8.03 -14.04 -12.92
N GLU A 92 7.25 -15.12 -12.86
CA GLU A 92 7.08 -15.90 -11.61
C GLU A 92 8.44 -16.36 -11.06
N GLY A 93 9.29 -16.90 -11.94
CA GLY A 93 10.64 -17.32 -11.58
C GLY A 93 10.64 -18.48 -10.58
N LYS A 94 11.54 -18.41 -9.58
CA LYS A 94 11.65 -19.40 -8.49
C LYS A 94 11.35 -18.82 -7.10
N GLU A 95 11.03 -17.53 -7.04
CA GLU A 95 10.77 -16.80 -5.79
C GLU A 95 9.26 -16.85 -5.46
N ASP A 96 8.90 -16.68 -4.19
CA ASP A 96 7.50 -16.54 -3.77
C ASP A 96 6.97 -15.14 -4.15
N ARG A 97 6.59 -14.98 -5.42
CA ARG A 97 6.00 -13.77 -5.98
C ARG A 97 4.48 -13.83 -5.95
N MET A 98 3.85 -12.65 -5.87
CA MET A 98 2.40 -12.55 -6.03
C MET A 98 2.09 -12.41 -7.52
N CYS A 99 1.47 -13.44 -8.11
CA CYS A 99 1.07 -13.46 -9.52
C CYS A 99 -0.44 -13.21 -9.68
N PHE A 100 -0.79 -12.54 -10.77
CA PHE A 100 -2.16 -12.16 -11.09
C PHE A 100 -2.70 -13.05 -12.22
N ASP A 101 -3.73 -13.85 -11.91
CA ASP A 101 -4.36 -14.81 -12.84
C ASP A 101 -5.07 -14.12 -14.01
N ASP A 102 -5.46 -12.85 -13.84
CA ASP A 102 -6.13 -12.01 -14.84
C ASP A 102 -5.17 -11.33 -15.82
N MET A 103 -3.86 -11.53 -15.66
CA MET A 103 -2.81 -10.99 -16.55
C MET A 103 -2.11 -12.12 -17.32
N ALA A 104 -1.76 -11.85 -18.59
CA ALA A 104 -1.04 -12.82 -19.42
C ALA A 104 0.42 -13.00 -18.94
N PRO A 105 0.91 -14.23 -18.72
CA PRO A 105 2.33 -14.52 -18.49
C PRO A 105 3.22 -14.10 -19.68
N PRO A 106 4.56 -13.96 -19.50
CA PRO A 106 5.32 -14.38 -18.34
C PRO A 106 5.43 -13.31 -17.24
N ARG A 107 5.27 -12.01 -17.55
CA ARG A 107 5.48 -10.91 -16.59
C ARG A 107 4.17 -10.46 -15.92
N ASN A 108 3.56 -11.35 -15.16
CA ASN A 108 2.29 -11.11 -14.46
C ASN A 108 2.42 -11.16 -12.93
N CYS A 109 3.64 -11.06 -12.39
CA CYS A 109 3.88 -11.17 -10.96
C CYS A 109 4.60 -9.93 -10.41
N ILE A 110 4.48 -9.68 -9.11
CA ILE A 110 5.28 -8.68 -8.37
C ILE A 110 5.99 -9.34 -7.18
N ASP A 111 7.06 -8.70 -6.71
CA ASP A 111 7.66 -9.11 -5.45
C ASP A 111 6.64 -8.94 -4.32
N LYS A 112 6.55 -9.95 -3.45
CA LYS A 112 5.54 -10.02 -2.40
C LYS A 112 5.90 -9.09 -1.23
N ASN A 113 5.69 -7.79 -1.45
CA ASN A 113 5.92 -6.74 -0.47
C ASN A 113 4.59 -6.09 -0.07
N ILE A 114 4.04 -6.53 1.06
CA ILE A 114 2.76 -6.08 1.59
C ILE A 114 3.00 -4.85 2.46
N LEU A 115 2.24 -3.79 2.19
CA LEU A 115 2.36 -2.51 2.91
C LEU A 115 1.26 -2.32 3.96
N MET A 116 0.10 -2.93 3.72
CA MET A 116 -1.06 -2.92 4.60
C MET A 116 -2.09 -3.96 4.12
N MET A 117 -2.75 -4.64 5.06
CA MET A 117 -3.95 -5.43 4.80
C MET A 117 -5.16 -4.77 5.48
N ILE A 118 -6.30 -4.83 4.81
CA ILE A 118 -7.59 -4.39 5.34
C ILE A 118 -8.51 -5.61 5.38
N TRP A 119 -8.83 -6.05 6.59
CA TRP A 119 -9.73 -7.17 6.85
C TRP A 119 -11.12 -6.66 7.18
N ARG A 120 -12.13 -7.32 6.60
CA ARG A 120 -13.52 -7.13 7.02
C ARG A 120 -13.86 -8.16 8.09
N THR A 121 -14.32 -7.69 9.24
CA THR A 121 -14.69 -8.56 10.35
C THR A 121 -16.13 -9.07 10.19
N ARG A 122 -16.48 -10.16 10.90
CA ARG A 122 -17.82 -10.79 10.79
C ARG A 122 -18.96 -9.90 11.27
N ASP A 123 -18.68 -9.00 12.21
CA ASP A 123 -19.60 -8.00 12.74
C ASP A 123 -19.70 -6.73 11.87
N GLY A 124 -19.01 -6.70 10.73
CA GLY A 124 -19.06 -5.60 9.77
C GLY A 124 -18.07 -4.47 10.03
N GLY A 125 -17.17 -4.64 11.00
CA GLY A 125 -16.03 -3.77 11.24
C GLY A 125 -14.89 -3.97 10.23
N VAL A 126 -13.83 -3.18 10.43
CA VAL A 126 -12.62 -3.19 9.62
C VAL A 126 -11.41 -3.26 10.53
N GLU A 127 -10.49 -4.16 10.24
CA GLU A 127 -9.21 -4.31 10.93
C GLU A 127 -8.06 -4.04 9.95
N TYR A 128 -7.03 -3.35 10.43
CA TYR A 128 -5.84 -3.00 9.64
C TYR A 128 -4.62 -3.73 10.20
N ASP A 129 -3.86 -4.37 9.32
CA ASP A 129 -2.62 -5.08 9.63
C ASP A 129 -1.47 -4.53 8.76
N PHE A 130 -0.25 -4.41 9.29
CA PHE A 130 0.83 -3.58 8.72
C PHE A 130 2.17 -4.28 8.56
#